data_AF-A0A3C1JBD4-F1
#
_entry.id   AF-A0A3C1JBD4-F1
#
_cell.length_a   1.000
_cell.length_b   1.000
_cell.length_c   1.000
_cell.angle_alpha   90.00
_cell.angle_beta   90.00
_cell.angle_gamma   90.00
#
_symmetry.space_group_name_H-M   'P 1'
#
loop_
_entity.id
_entity.type
_entity.pdbx_description
1 polymer ?
#
loop_
_entity_poly.entity_id
_entity_poly.type
_entity_poly.pdbx_seq_one_letter_code
_entity_poly.pdbx_strand_id
1 'polypeptide(L)'
;MTNKLVVALACLGLAASAGAEVKFDQGVDIKSAIEQAVNSDVKSPYPQYGPHRVRFSKECKGFSFGAGGFAQSSERAYLSSTEYIEECRFVPNPPPPPPPPQVNPNGPKPPNPNGPKPPKPGNPKAADVKDYYPGQPGYDDNGPHGNYSYSGHYGNQQGTWYCHERRGREYRATAQVNVAARQMYPWESERFEVCMQADRVELETRHSPYRYYVDRQGLYDVTFNLTPNYRTPTAPDEAGLYSAAFAFRDGKFVLSVNDRWASEYAGEKVAIKVELMKDGFLFFNSSQGEKEFTFDAAGNYELAFAEGDLQKTAAYVDTSSDMRGPKKFYVKWGFRRLGSVSTNEYVNKGSTDKITK
;
A
#
# COMPACT_ATOMS: atom_id res chain seq x y z
N MET A 1 -34.93 11.98 21.43
CA MET A 1 -34.33 11.93 22.79
C MET A 1 -33.45 10.70 23.02
N THR A 2 -33.56 9.65 22.19
CA THR A 2 -32.85 8.37 22.30
C THR A 2 -31.33 8.46 22.08
N ASN A 3 -30.84 9.35 21.21
CA ASN A 3 -29.40 9.46 20.90
C ASN A 3 -28.55 10.05 22.04
N LYS A 4 -29.14 10.86 22.94
CA LYS A 4 -28.42 11.41 24.10
C LYS A 4 -28.19 10.35 25.20
N LEU A 5 -29.06 9.35 25.28
CA LEU A 5 -29.02 8.31 26.30
C LEU A 5 -27.97 7.24 25.99
N VAL A 6 -27.77 6.92 24.70
CA VAL A 6 -26.76 5.94 24.24
C VAL A 6 -25.32 6.45 24.47
N VAL A 7 -25.05 7.73 24.23
CA VAL A 7 -23.72 8.33 24.44
C VAL A 7 -23.36 8.37 25.94
N ALA A 8 -24.31 8.71 26.80
CA ALA A 8 -24.09 8.69 28.26
C ALA A 8 -23.80 7.28 28.80
N LEU A 9 -24.45 6.24 28.26
CA LEU A 9 -24.21 4.84 28.61
C LEU A 9 -22.83 4.33 28.14
N ALA A 10 -22.37 4.77 26.97
CA ALA A 10 -21.04 4.41 26.45
C ALA A 10 -19.91 5.04 27.29
N CYS A 11 -20.06 6.29 27.72
CA CYS A 11 -19.07 6.96 28.58
C CYS A 11 -18.99 6.36 30.00
N LEU A 12 -20.12 5.90 30.56
CA LEU A 12 -20.14 5.25 31.88
C LEU A 12 -19.49 3.86 31.86
N GLY A 13 -19.57 3.13 30.75
CA GLY A 13 -18.94 1.81 30.61
C GLY A 13 -17.40 1.87 30.60
N LEU A 14 -16.81 2.92 30.02
CA LEU A 14 -15.35 3.07 29.92
C LEU A 14 -14.70 3.58 31.22
N ALA A 15 -15.43 4.38 32.01
CA ALA A 15 -14.95 4.88 33.31
C ALA A 15 -14.90 3.79 34.39
N ALA A 16 -15.61 2.67 34.23
CA ALA A 16 -15.58 1.57 35.20
C ALA A 16 -14.34 0.67 35.06
N SER A 17 -13.74 0.60 33.86
CA SER A 17 -12.59 -0.28 33.58
C SER A 17 -11.22 0.38 33.80
N ALA A 18 -11.17 1.71 33.88
CA ALA A 18 -9.96 2.46 34.19
C ALA A 18 -10.29 3.32 35.41
N GLY A 19 -9.67 3.06 36.56
CA GLY A 19 -9.88 3.83 37.81
C GLY A 19 -9.37 5.28 37.75
N ALA A 20 -9.71 6.01 36.69
CA ALA A 20 -9.45 7.40 36.49
C ALA A 20 -10.70 8.19 36.95
N GLU A 21 -10.56 8.99 38.00
CA GLU A 21 -11.55 10.02 38.34
C GLU A 21 -11.62 11.04 37.20
N VAL A 22 -12.58 10.89 36.30
CA VAL A 22 -12.87 11.90 35.28
C VAL A 22 -13.71 13.00 35.94
N LYS A 23 -13.12 14.17 36.11
CA LYS A 23 -13.79 15.35 36.70
C LYS A 23 -14.70 15.99 35.66
N PHE A 24 -15.97 15.59 35.62
CA PHE A 24 -16.94 16.04 34.62
C PHE A 24 -17.30 17.54 34.69
N ASP A 25 -16.88 18.24 35.75
CA ASP A 25 -17.15 19.68 35.95
C ASP A 25 -16.25 20.61 35.12
N GLN A 26 -15.25 20.08 34.39
CA GLN A 26 -14.30 20.90 33.63
C GLN A 26 -14.76 21.28 32.21
N GLY A 27 -16.08 21.33 31.96
CA GLY A 27 -16.60 21.77 30.67
C GLY A 27 -16.08 20.89 29.52
N VAL A 28 -16.25 19.57 29.65
CA VAL A 28 -15.87 18.62 28.60
C VAL A 28 -16.53 19.04 27.30
N ASP A 29 -15.73 19.44 26.32
CA ASP A 29 -16.21 19.76 24.99
C ASP A 29 -16.66 18.46 24.31
N ILE A 30 -17.94 18.15 24.50
CA ILE A 30 -18.64 17.00 23.92
C ILE A 30 -18.41 16.95 22.41
N LYS A 31 -18.25 18.11 21.74
CA LYS A 31 -18.02 18.15 20.30
C LYS A 31 -16.63 17.62 19.96
N SER A 32 -15.59 18.05 20.68
CA SER A 32 -14.23 17.50 20.51
C SER A 32 -14.15 16.00 20.85
N ALA A 33 -14.87 15.54 21.88
CA ALA A 33 -14.89 14.13 22.27
C ALA A 33 -15.59 13.26 21.21
N ILE A 34 -16.68 13.76 20.60
CA ILE A 34 -17.34 13.09 19.48
C ILE A 34 -16.44 13.11 18.24
N GLU A 35 -15.78 14.22 17.93
CA GLU A 35 -14.84 14.29 16.80
C GLU A 35 -13.64 13.35 17.01
N GLN A 36 -13.13 13.20 18.23
CA GLN A 36 -12.12 12.21 18.57
C GLN A 36 -12.65 10.77 18.52
N ALA A 37 -13.88 10.52 18.94
CA ALA A 37 -14.50 9.19 18.87
C ALA A 37 -14.83 8.76 17.43
N VAL A 38 -15.23 9.70 16.56
CA VAL A 38 -15.53 9.44 15.15
C VAL A 38 -14.26 9.26 14.33
N ASN A 39 -13.17 9.96 14.69
CA ASN A 39 -11.87 9.82 14.02
C ASN A 39 -10.97 8.75 14.63
N SER A 40 -11.28 8.26 15.84
CA SER A 40 -10.60 7.10 16.37
C SER A 40 -11.21 5.87 15.71
N ASP A 41 -10.50 5.37 14.69
CA ASP A 41 -10.48 3.94 14.37
C ASP A 41 -9.97 3.21 15.62
N VAL A 42 -10.78 3.20 16.69
CA VAL A 42 -10.55 2.36 17.86
C VAL A 42 -10.73 0.96 17.31
N LYS A 43 -9.62 0.39 16.86
CA LYS A 43 -9.53 -1.03 16.51
C LYS A 43 -10.12 -1.74 17.71
N SER A 44 -11.35 -2.26 17.57
CA SER A 44 -12.00 -2.99 18.65
C SER A 44 -10.96 -3.96 19.19
N PRO A 45 -10.68 -3.97 20.51
CA PRO A 45 -9.68 -4.86 21.07
C PRO A 45 -10.03 -6.25 20.57
N TYR A 46 -9.13 -6.82 19.77
CA TYR A 46 -9.27 -8.20 19.36
C TYR A 46 -9.39 -8.98 20.67
N PRO A 47 -10.33 -9.93 20.80
CA PRO A 47 -10.31 -10.85 21.92
C PRO A 47 -8.88 -11.38 21.97
N GLN A 48 -8.20 -11.21 23.10
CA GLN A 48 -6.95 -11.91 23.37
C GLN A 48 -7.33 -13.39 23.47
N TYR A 49 -7.45 -14.04 22.31
CA TYR A 49 -7.36 -15.49 22.23
C TYR A 49 -6.01 -15.84 22.85
N GLY A 50 -5.95 -16.98 23.56
CA GLY A 50 -4.77 -17.38 24.32
C GLY A 50 -3.51 -17.55 23.45
N PRO A 51 -2.57 -18.42 23.81
CA PRO A 51 -1.30 -18.54 23.06
C PRO A 51 -1.39 -18.94 21.58
N HIS A 52 -2.60 -19.16 21.05
CA HIS A 52 -2.85 -19.47 19.65
C HIS A 52 -2.69 -18.23 18.79
N ARG A 53 -1.85 -18.31 17.75
CA ARG A 53 -1.75 -17.26 16.75
C ARG A 53 -3.00 -17.31 15.87
N VAL A 54 -3.67 -16.17 15.72
CA VAL A 54 -4.79 -16.01 14.80
C VAL A 54 -4.35 -15.05 13.71
N ARG A 55 -4.45 -15.48 12.45
CA ARG A 55 -4.27 -14.60 11.28
C ARG A 55 -5.53 -14.61 10.42
N PHE A 56 -5.67 -13.59 9.59
CA PHE A 56 -6.78 -13.47 8.66
C PHE A 56 -6.25 -13.27 7.26
N SER A 57 -6.83 -13.95 6.26
CA SER A 57 -6.52 -13.62 4.86
C SER A 57 -7.05 -12.23 4.52
N LYS A 58 -6.26 -11.46 3.76
CA LYS A 58 -6.70 -10.18 3.19
C LYS A 58 -7.10 -10.40 1.72
N GLU A 59 -8.35 -10.14 1.38
CA GLU A 59 -8.81 -10.11 -0.02
C GLU A 59 -9.09 -8.67 -0.41
N CYS A 60 -8.61 -8.25 -1.59
CA CYS A 60 -8.81 -6.90 -2.08
C CYS A 60 -9.42 -6.89 -3.49
N LYS A 61 -10.27 -5.89 -3.77
CA LYS A 61 -10.84 -5.63 -5.09
C LYS A 61 -10.52 -4.21 -5.53
N GLY A 62 -9.96 -4.10 -6.73
CA GLY A 62 -9.63 -2.82 -7.35
C GLY A 62 -10.83 -2.25 -8.11
N PHE A 63 -11.02 -0.94 -7.98
CA PHE A 63 -12.03 -0.17 -8.71
C PHE A 63 -11.34 0.97 -9.45
N SER A 64 -11.75 1.22 -10.69
CA SER A 64 -11.17 2.27 -11.53
C SER A 64 -12.24 3.13 -12.15
N PHE A 65 -11.98 4.44 -12.16
CA PHE A 65 -12.87 5.46 -12.71
C PHE A 65 -12.07 6.36 -13.66
N GLY A 66 -12.59 6.55 -14.88
CA GLY A 66 -12.00 7.47 -15.88
C GLY A 66 -12.61 8.87 -15.79
N ALA A 67 -12.15 9.77 -16.67
CA ALA A 67 -12.39 11.23 -16.70
C ALA A 67 -13.86 11.73 -16.85
N GLY A 68 -14.83 11.09 -16.21
CA GLY A 68 -16.24 11.47 -16.27
C GLY A 68 -16.58 12.64 -15.35
N GLY A 69 -17.23 13.67 -15.90
CA GLY A 69 -17.75 14.84 -15.18
C GLY A 69 -19.03 14.60 -14.35
N PHE A 70 -19.38 13.34 -14.08
CA PHE A 70 -20.66 12.94 -13.49
C PHE A 70 -20.45 11.95 -12.35
N ALA A 71 -21.47 11.77 -11.51
CA ALA A 71 -21.42 10.79 -10.44
C ALA A 71 -21.32 9.37 -11.01
N GLN A 72 -20.38 8.58 -10.51
CA GLN A 72 -20.10 7.23 -10.97
C GLN A 72 -20.25 6.25 -9.83
N SER A 73 -20.66 5.03 -10.14
CA SER A 73 -20.77 3.94 -9.18
C SER A 73 -20.09 2.72 -9.77
N SER A 74 -19.31 2.01 -8.96
CA SER A 74 -18.77 0.72 -9.36
C SER A 74 -19.86 -0.34 -9.35
N GLU A 75 -19.58 -1.47 -10.00
CA GLU A 75 -20.28 -2.71 -9.66
C GLU A 75 -20.01 -3.09 -8.21
N ARG A 76 -20.93 -3.88 -7.63
CA ARG A 76 -20.78 -4.41 -6.29
C ARG A 76 -19.88 -5.65 -6.34
N ALA A 77 -18.81 -5.65 -5.56
CA ALA A 77 -17.85 -6.75 -5.50
C ALA A 77 -18.04 -7.59 -4.24
N TYR A 78 -17.83 -8.90 -4.36
CA TYR A 78 -17.79 -9.81 -3.21
C TYR A 78 -16.37 -9.87 -2.64
N LEU A 79 -16.30 -9.88 -1.31
CA LEU A 79 -15.08 -9.98 -0.53
C LEU A 79 -15.21 -11.11 0.48
N SER A 80 -14.10 -11.76 0.77
CA SER A 80 -14.01 -12.82 1.76
C SER A 80 -12.71 -12.73 2.56
N SER A 81 -12.79 -13.09 3.83
CA SER A 81 -11.61 -13.25 4.69
C SER A 81 -11.77 -14.53 5.49
N THR A 82 -10.72 -15.35 5.50
CA THR A 82 -10.67 -16.60 6.25
C THR A 82 -9.74 -16.41 7.44
N GLU A 83 -10.25 -16.72 8.63
CA GLU A 83 -9.44 -16.87 9.83
C GLU A 83 -8.63 -18.15 9.75
N TYR A 84 -7.36 -18.08 10.12
CA TYR A 84 -6.48 -19.23 10.30
C TYR A 84 -6.00 -19.22 11.75
N ILE A 85 -6.23 -20.33 12.43
CA ILE A 85 -5.84 -20.54 13.82
C ILE A 85 -4.67 -21.50 13.82
N GLU A 86 -3.56 -21.03 14.39
CA GLU A 86 -2.37 -21.85 14.57
C GLU A 86 -2.51 -22.74 15.81
N GLU A 87 -2.31 -24.03 15.59
CA GLU A 87 -2.31 -25.04 16.63
C GLU A 87 -0.94 -25.71 16.69
N CYS A 88 -0.24 -25.48 17.80
CA CYS A 88 1.06 -26.05 18.07
C CYS A 88 0.98 -27.14 19.14
N ARG A 89 1.58 -28.29 18.84
CA ARG A 89 1.76 -29.40 19.78
C ARG A 89 3.25 -29.56 20.09
N PHE A 90 3.60 -29.47 21.36
CA PHE A 90 4.95 -29.80 21.82
C PHE A 90 5.15 -31.31 21.95
N VAL A 91 6.27 -31.81 21.45
CA VAL A 91 6.73 -33.18 21.65
C VAL A 91 8.10 -33.11 22.32
N PRO A 92 8.24 -33.59 23.57
CA PRO A 92 9.52 -33.54 24.28
C PRO A 92 10.56 -34.47 23.63
N ASN A 93 11.84 -34.18 23.86
CA ASN A 93 12.96 -34.99 23.45
C ASN A 93 13.70 -35.53 24.71
N PRO A 94 13.72 -36.86 24.97
CA PRO A 94 13.11 -37.91 24.16
C PRO A 94 11.57 -37.91 24.21
N PRO A 95 10.89 -38.45 23.19
CA PRO A 95 9.43 -38.55 23.18
C PRO A 95 8.94 -39.37 24.38
N PRO A 96 7.74 -39.08 24.91
CA PRO A 96 7.20 -39.81 26.05
C PRO A 96 7.08 -41.29 25.68
N PRO A 97 7.32 -42.23 26.61
CA PRO A 97 7.17 -43.64 26.34
C PRO A 97 5.74 -43.93 25.85
N PRO A 98 5.56 -44.88 24.93
CA PRO A 98 4.22 -45.24 24.45
C PRO A 98 3.33 -45.59 25.66
N PRO A 99 2.05 -45.21 25.63
CA PRO A 99 1.14 -45.58 26.71
C PRO A 99 1.20 -47.10 26.90
N PRO A 100 1.21 -47.60 28.15
CA PRO A 100 1.19 -49.03 28.39
C PRO A 100 -0.01 -49.65 27.67
N PRO A 101 0.08 -50.89 27.17
CA PRO A 101 -1.02 -51.56 26.49
C PRO A 101 -2.29 -51.39 27.32
N GLN A 102 -3.35 -50.83 26.72
CA GLN A 102 -4.63 -50.73 27.42
C GLN A 102 -4.99 -52.14 27.86
N VAL A 103 -5.06 -52.34 29.18
CA VAL A 103 -5.45 -53.62 29.77
C VAL A 103 -6.82 -53.95 29.19
N ASN A 104 -6.94 -55.09 28.54
CA ASN A 104 -8.19 -55.56 27.96
C ASN A 104 -9.29 -55.40 29.04
N PRO A 105 -10.36 -54.61 28.78
CA PRO A 105 -11.42 -54.38 29.77
C PRO A 105 -12.07 -55.68 30.26
N ASN A 106 -11.97 -56.76 29.48
CA ASN A 106 -12.48 -58.08 29.79
C ASN A 106 -11.42 -59.06 30.33
N GLY A 107 -10.21 -58.58 30.63
CA GLY A 107 -9.18 -59.39 31.29
C GLY A 107 -9.58 -59.73 32.73
N PRO A 108 -9.07 -60.84 33.31
CA PRO A 108 -9.30 -61.18 34.70
C PRO A 108 -8.91 -60.01 35.60
N LYS A 109 -9.87 -59.56 36.43
CA LYS A 109 -9.71 -58.41 37.33
C LYS A 109 -8.45 -58.61 38.18
N PRO A 110 -7.46 -57.70 38.14
CA PRO A 110 -6.25 -57.86 38.92
C PRO A 110 -6.59 -57.96 40.41
N PRO A 111 -5.85 -58.78 41.20
CA PRO A 111 -6.09 -58.93 42.62
C PRO A 111 -6.06 -57.56 43.30
N ASN A 112 -7.07 -57.31 44.14
CA ASN A 112 -7.25 -56.04 44.84
C ASN A 112 -6.01 -55.73 45.71
N PRO A 113 -5.20 -54.71 45.38
CA PRO A 113 -4.01 -54.41 46.15
C PRO A 113 -4.42 -53.59 47.39
N ASN A 114 -4.61 -54.27 48.52
CA ASN A 114 -4.74 -53.65 49.85
C ASN A 114 -3.39 -53.08 50.38
N GLY A 115 -2.58 -52.50 49.49
CA GLY A 115 -1.32 -51.86 49.84
C GLY A 115 -1.52 -50.40 50.27
N PRO A 116 -0.64 -49.86 51.14
CA PRO A 116 -0.69 -48.46 51.56
C PRO A 116 -0.66 -47.52 50.36
N LYS A 117 -1.62 -46.59 50.29
CA LYS A 117 -1.74 -45.60 49.21
C LYS A 117 -0.42 -44.83 49.07
N PRO A 118 0.18 -44.75 47.88
CA PRO A 118 1.34 -43.91 47.67
C PRO A 118 1.00 -42.44 48.00
N PRO A 119 1.96 -41.68 48.56
CA PRO A 119 1.74 -40.28 48.90
C PRO A 119 1.32 -39.50 47.65
N LYS A 120 0.29 -38.67 47.80
CA LYS A 120 -0.22 -37.82 46.71
C LYS A 120 0.95 -37.02 46.12
N PRO A 121 1.20 -37.11 44.80
CA PRO A 121 2.14 -36.22 44.14
C PRO A 121 1.75 -34.78 44.46
N GLY A 122 2.69 -34.00 44.99
CA GLY A 122 2.45 -32.59 45.28
C GLY A 122 2.02 -31.88 44.01
N ASN A 123 0.99 -31.03 44.10
CA ASN A 123 0.51 -30.24 42.97
C ASN A 123 1.71 -29.50 42.36
N PRO A 124 2.08 -29.74 41.09
CA PRO A 124 3.14 -28.98 40.45
C PRO A 124 2.73 -27.50 40.48
N LYS A 125 3.65 -26.65 40.95
CA LYS A 125 3.44 -25.19 40.92
C LYS A 125 3.16 -24.81 39.46
N ALA A 126 2.10 -24.04 39.24
CA ALA A 126 1.79 -23.49 37.94
C ALA A 126 3.06 -22.78 37.41
N ALA A 127 3.52 -23.18 36.23
CA ALA A 127 4.68 -22.55 35.59
C ALA A 127 4.36 -21.07 35.38
N ASP A 128 5.33 -20.20 35.68
CA ASP A 128 5.19 -18.77 35.45
C ASP A 128 4.94 -18.51 33.97
N VAL A 129 3.95 -17.65 33.65
CA VAL A 129 3.51 -17.33 32.28
C VAL A 129 4.66 -16.83 31.37
N LYS A 130 5.76 -16.36 31.97
CA LYS A 130 6.96 -15.90 31.26
C LYS A 130 7.72 -17.02 30.53
N ASP A 131 7.55 -18.28 30.92
CA ASP A 131 8.19 -19.42 30.26
C ASP A 131 7.40 -19.93 29.03
N TYR A 132 6.22 -19.35 28.77
CA TYR A 132 5.33 -19.73 27.66
C TYR A 132 5.52 -18.82 26.43
N TYR A 133 6.59 -18.02 26.30
CA TYR A 133 6.83 -17.30 25.05
C TYR A 133 7.76 -18.12 24.14
N PRO A 134 7.23 -18.92 23.18
CA PRO A 134 8.08 -19.53 22.18
C PRO A 134 8.80 -18.40 21.44
N GLY A 135 10.13 -18.40 21.50
CA GLY A 135 10.98 -17.41 20.84
C GLY A 135 10.47 -17.22 19.41
N GLN A 136 10.01 -16.01 19.11
CA GLN A 136 9.29 -15.68 17.89
C GLN A 136 10.21 -15.79 16.67
N PRO A 137 10.06 -16.76 15.76
CA PRO A 137 10.55 -16.57 14.41
C PRO A 137 9.72 -15.43 13.79
N GLY A 138 10.41 -14.38 13.32
CA GLY A 138 9.93 -13.28 12.46
C GLY A 138 8.44 -12.93 12.56
N TYR A 139 8.12 -11.85 13.25
CA TYR A 139 6.75 -11.32 13.43
C TYR A 139 6.27 -10.51 12.21
N ASP A 140 6.52 -10.99 11.00
CA ASP A 140 5.96 -10.41 9.78
C ASP A 140 4.85 -11.33 9.22
N ASP A 141 3.91 -10.76 8.46
CA ASP A 141 2.89 -11.52 7.73
C ASP A 141 3.49 -12.55 6.73
N ASN A 142 4.82 -12.61 6.62
CA ASN A 142 5.59 -13.54 5.80
C ASN A 142 6.13 -14.75 6.57
N GLY A 143 5.76 -14.93 7.84
CA GLY A 143 6.10 -16.13 8.60
C GLY A 143 5.69 -17.43 7.88
N PRO A 144 6.30 -18.58 8.22
CA PRO A 144 6.00 -19.84 7.57
C PRO A 144 4.52 -20.21 7.74
N HIS A 145 3.77 -20.16 6.64
CA HIS A 145 2.37 -20.57 6.59
C HIS A 145 2.26 -22.09 6.41
N GLY A 146 1.21 -22.70 6.94
CA GLY A 146 0.97 -24.15 6.84
C GLY A 146 1.61 -24.99 7.95
N ASN A 147 2.11 -26.18 7.60
CA ASN A 147 2.65 -27.14 8.56
C ASN A 147 4.16 -26.89 8.73
N TYR A 148 4.59 -26.58 9.94
CA TYR A 148 6.00 -26.37 10.23
C TYR A 148 6.37 -26.88 11.64
N SER A 149 7.66 -27.07 11.88
CA SER A 149 8.16 -27.49 13.18
C SER A 149 9.41 -26.70 13.56
N TYR A 150 9.57 -26.42 14.84
CA TYR A 150 10.77 -25.77 15.36
C TYR A 150 11.14 -26.32 16.74
N SER A 151 12.43 -26.36 17.05
CA SER A 151 12.91 -26.77 18.36
C SER A 151 12.59 -25.69 19.40
N GLY A 152 12.20 -26.10 20.60
CA GLY A 152 11.91 -25.17 21.70
C GLY A 152 11.78 -25.87 23.04
N HIS A 153 11.29 -25.13 24.04
CA HIS A 153 11.14 -25.61 25.40
C HIS A 153 9.69 -25.47 25.85
N TYR A 154 9.25 -26.38 26.71
CA TYR A 154 7.96 -26.28 27.40
C TYR A 154 8.19 -26.61 28.88
N GLY A 155 8.18 -25.59 29.74
CA GLY A 155 8.71 -25.70 31.09
C GLY A 155 10.19 -26.15 31.07
N ASN A 156 10.51 -27.23 31.80
CA ASN A 156 11.88 -27.74 31.91
C ASN A 156 12.24 -28.80 30.84
N GLN A 157 11.37 -29.05 29.85
CA GLN A 157 11.61 -30.05 28.81
C GLN A 157 12.08 -29.39 27.51
N GLN A 158 13.13 -29.94 26.91
CA GLN A 158 13.53 -29.63 25.53
C GLN A 158 12.73 -30.50 24.56
N GLY A 159 12.38 -29.98 23.39
CA GLY A 159 11.60 -30.73 22.41
C GLY A 159 11.38 -29.98 21.10
N THR A 160 10.41 -30.46 20.33
CA THR A 160 10.02 -29.88 19.04
C THR A 160 8.54 -29.49 19.10
N TRP A 161 8.25 -28.25 18.73
CA TRP A 161 6.90 -27.78 18.46
C TRP A 161 6.53 -28.16 17.04
N TYR A 162 5.40 -28.84 16.88
CA TYR A 162 4.77 -29.13 15.60
C TYR A 162 3.55 -28.23 15.48
N CYS A 163 3.64 -27.24 14.61
CA CYS A 163 2.59 -26.27 14.36
C CYS A 163 1.93 -26.54 13.02
N HIS A 164 0.62 -26.36 12.99
CA HIS A 164 -0.15 -26.37 11.76
C HIS A 164 -1.26 -25.33 11.86
N GLU A 165 -1.69 -24.87 10.71
CA GLU A 165 -2.79 -23.93 10.61
C GLU A 165 -4.06 -24.68 10.25
N ARG A 166 -5.14 -24.39 10.97
CA ARG A 166 -6.48 -24.81 10.56
C ARG A 166 -7.32 -23.61 10.18
N ARG A 167 -8.21 -23.81 9.21
CA ARG A 167 -9.23 -22.81 8.86
C ARG A 167 -10.22 -22.66 10.03
N GLY A 168 -10.38 -21.42 10.47
CA GLY A 168 -11.36 -20.99 11.44
C GLY A 168 -12.62 -20.45 10.76
N ARG A 169 -13.11 -19.30 11.24
CA ARG A 169 -14.29 -18.64 10.67
C ARG A 169 -14.02 -18.02 9.30
N GLU A 170 -15.02 -18.10 8.42
CA GLU A 170 -15.08 -17.30 7.19
C GLU A 170 -15.94 -16.05 7.41
N TYR A 171 -15.43 -14.92 6.95
CA TYR A 171 -16.11 -13.64 6.91
C TYR A 171 -16.38 -13.29 5.45
N ARG A 172 -17.56 -12.72 5.18
CA ARG A 172 -17.97 -12.30 3.84
C ARG A 172 -18.62 -10.94 3.90
N ALA A 173 -18.34 -10.12 2.90
CA ALA A 173 -18.98 -8.84 2.70
C ALA A 173 -19.14 -8.58 1.21
N THR A 174 -20.01 -7.63 0.87
CA THR A 174 -20.00 -7.00 -0.44
C THR A 174 -19.64 -5.54 -0.29
N ALA A 175 -19.02 -4.97 -1.32
CA ALA A 175 -18.59 -3.59 -1.33
C ALA A 175 -18.92 -2.91 -2.66
N GLN A 176 -19.35 -1.66 -2.57
CA GLN A 176 -19.54 -0.77 -3.72
C GLN A 176 -18.88 0.58 -3.44
N VAL A 177 -18.30 1.17 -4.46
CA VAL A 177 -17.69 2.51 -4.40
C VAL A 177 -18.52 3.46 -5.25
N ASN A 178 -19.06 4.49 -4.62
CA ASN A 178 -19.78 5.57 -5.26
C ASN A 178 -18.92 6.83 -5.22
N VAL A 179 -18.64 7.43 -6.36
CA VAL A 179 -17.87 8.66 -6.46
C VAL A 179 -18.76 9.77 -6.97
N ALA A 180 -18.88 10.85 -6.19
CA ALA A 180 -19.66 12.01 -6.61
C ALA A 180 -19.07 12.68 -7.88
N ALA A 181 -19.87 13.53 -8.51
CA ALA A 181 -19.45 14.28 -9.69
C ALA A 181 -18.23 15.15 -9.38
N ARG A 182 -17.27 15.17 -10.31
CA ARG A 182 -16.00 15.91 -10.21
C ARG A 182 -15.43 16.12 -11.60
N GLN A 183 -14.56 17.11 -11.78
CA GLN A 183 -13.91 17.37 -13.05
C GLN A 183 -12.54 16.69 -13.06
N MET A 184 -12.29 15.80 -14.02
CA MET A 184 -10.97 15.19 -14.21
C MET A 184 -10.43 15.57 -15.57
N TYR A 185 -9.10 15.68 -15.67
CA TYR A 185 -8.47 15.90 -16.96
C TYR A 185 -8.54 14.62 -17.81
N PRO A 186 -8.50 14.72 -19.15
CA PRO A 186 -8.67 13.57 -20.04
C PRO A 186 -7.70 12.41 -19.83
N TRP A 187 -6.50 12.67 -19.29
CA TRP A 187 -5.46 11.67 -19.00
C TRP A 187 -5.51 11.14 -17.57
N GLU A 188 -6.33 11.72 -16.70
CA GLU A 188 -6.41 11.29 -15.31
C GLU A 188 -7.32 10.09 -15.15
N SER A 189 -7.01 9.32 -14.12
CA SER A 189 -7.85 8.23 -13.66
C SER A 189 -7.80 8.15 -12.15
N GLU A 190 -8.75 7.44 -11.59
CA GLU A 190 -8.77 7.11 -10.18
C GLU A 190 -8.75 5.61 -10.01
N ARG A 191 -8.02 5.17 -8.98
CA ARG A 191 -7.94 3.78 -8.57
C ARG A 191 -8.10 3.68 -7.07
N PHE A 192 -9.08 2.90 -6.68
CA PHE A 192 -9.37 2.56 -5.30
C PHE A 192 -9.23 1.06 -5.11
N GLU A 193 -8.98 0.65 -3.87
CA GLU A 193 -8.96 -0.74 -3.49
C GLU A 193 -9.78 -0.91 -2.23
N VAL A 194 -10.77 -1.82 -2.26
CA VAL A 194 -11.49 -2.21 -1.06
C VAL A 194 -10.95 -3.55 -0.61
N CYS A 195 -10.44 -3.60 0.61
CA CYS A 195 -9.85 -4.79 1.20
C CYS A 195 -10.67 -5.27 2.39
N MET A 196 -10.81 -6.58 2.52
CA MET A 196 -11.42 -7.23 3.66
C MET A 196 -10.39 -8.05 4.43
N GLN A 197 -10.32 -7.83 5.74
CA GLN A 197 -9.49 -8.59 6.67
C GLN A 197 -10.29 -8.82 7.96
N ALA A 198 -10.53 -10.09 8.32
CA ALA A 198 -11.53 -10.48 9.30
C ALA A 198 -12.91 -9.91 8.93
N ASP A 199 -13.59 -9.26 9.87
CA ASP A 199 -14.87 -8.57 9.68
C ASP A 199 -14.73 -7.10 9.22
N ARG A 200 -13.50 -6.64 8.97
CA ARG A 200 -13.22 -5.25 8.59
C ARG A 200 -13.13 -5.12 7.08
N VAL A 201 -13.79 -4.09 6.57
CA VAL A 201 -13.75 -3.70 5.16
C VAL A 201 -13.28 -2.26 5.09
N GLU A 202 -12.10 -2.06 4.52
CA GLU A 202 -11.41 -0.78 4.44
C GLU A 202 -11.22 -0.35 2.98
N LEU A 203 -11.30 0.94 2.72
CA LEU A 203 -11.07 1.55 1.41
C LEU A 203 -9.69 2.22 1.41
N GLU A 204 -8.83 1.79 0.50
CA GLU A 204 -7.51 2.39 0.26
C GLU A 204 -7.54 3.17 -1.08
N THR A 205 -7.13 4.44 -1.06
CA THR A 205 -6.96 5.22 -2.31
C THR A 205 -5.57 4.93 -2.87
N ARG A 206 -5.48 4.28 -4.03
CA ARG A 206 -4.21 3.93 -4.67
C ARG A 206 -3.69 5.05 -5.57
N HIS A 207 -4.58 5.67 -6.34
CA HIS A 207 -4.26 6.79 -7.22
C HIS A 207 -5.49 7.67 -7.39
N SER A 208 -5.34 8.98 -7.23
CA SER A 208 -6.45 9.93 -7.41
C SER A 208 -5.93 11.37 -7.51
N PRO A 209 -6.48 12.20 -8.43
CA PRO A 209 -6.23 13.64 -8.45
C PRO A 209 -7.02 14.39 -7.37
N TYR A 210 -7.83 13.69 -6.57
CA TYR A 210 -8.61 14.26 -5.47
C TYR A 210 -8.32 13.58 -4.13
N ARG A 211 -8.39 14.40 -3.07
CA ARG A 211 -8.62 13.89 -1.70
C ARG A 211 -10.12 13.79 -1.46
N TYR A 212 -10.52 12.72 -0.79
CA TYR A 212 -11.93 12.39 -0.57
C TYR A 212 -12.30 12.44 0.91
N TYR A 213 -13.52 12.91 1.17
CA TYR A 213 -14.26 12.50 2.36
C TYR A 213 -14.97 11.17 2.06
N VAL A 214 -14.82 10.20 2.95
CA VAL A 214 -15.36 8.84 2.77
C VAL A 214 -16.45 8.61 3.80
N ASP A 215 -17.70 8.50 3.33
CA ASP A 215 -18.83 8.05 4.16
C ASP A 215 -19.06 6.55 3.93
N ARG A 216 -18.89 5.76 5.00
CA ARG A 216 -19.07 4.31 4.97
C ARG A 216 -20.44 3.94 5.52
N GLN A 217 -21.26 3.31 4.68
CA GLN A 217 -22.60 2.84 5.03
C GLN A 217 -22.67 1.32 4.96
N GLY A 218 -23.47 0.71 5.86
CA GLY A 218 -23.66 -0.73 5.93
C GLY A 218 -22.58 -1.48 6.72
N LEU A 219 -22.93 -2.69 7.18
CA LEU A 219 -22.03 -3.55 7.97
C LEU A 219 -21.40 -4.67 7.12
N TYR A 220 -22.24 -5.45 6.43
CA TYR A 220 -21.82 -6.56 5.55
C TYR A 220 -22.11 -6.29 4.06
N ASP A 221 -22.99 -5.33 3.79
CA ASP A 221 -23.29 -4.80 2.45
C ASP A 221 -22.79 -3.36 2.43
N VAL A 222 -21.48 -3.20 2.27
CA VAL A 222 -20.77 -1.94 2.51
C VAL A 222 -20.86 -1.07 1.26
N THR A 223 -21.12 0.21 1.46
CA THR A 223 -21.08 1.22 0.41
C THR A 223 -20.20 2.37 0.87
N PHE A 224 -19.19 2.69 0.07
CA PHE A 224 -18.33 3.85 0.30
C PHE A 224 -18.78 4.98 -0.61
N ASN A 225 -19.32 6.05 -0.01
CA ASN A 225 -19.70 7.27 -0.72
C ASN A 225 -18.57 8.28 -0.63
N LEU A 226 -17.90 8.52 -1.75
CA LEU A 226 -16.73 9.39 -1.87
C LEU A 226 -17.17 10.76 -2.35
N THR A 227 -16.96 11.77 -1.50
CA THR A 227 -17.19 13.19 -1.85
C THR A 227 -15.84 13.88 -2.07
N PRO A 228 -15.56 14.42 -3.27
CA PRO A 228 -14.29 15.09 -3.54
C PRO A 228 -14.17 16.34 -2.66
N ASN A 229 -13.05 16.49 -1.98
CA ASN A 229 -12.77 17.64 -1.12
C ASN A 229 -11.97 18.69 -1.89
N TYR A 230 -10.71 18.37 -2.20
CA TYR A 230 -9.83 19.25 -2.98
C TYR A 230 -8.94 18.44 -3.91
N ARG A 231 -8.48 19.11 -4.96
CA ARG A 231 -7.60 18.52 -5.97
C ARG A 231 -6.15 18.51 -5.47
N THR A 232 -5.43 17.46 -5.80
CA THR A 232 -3.99 17.32 -5.57
C THR A 232 -3.27 17.23 -6.92
N PRO A 233 -2.13 17.91 -7.10
CA PRO A 233 -1.37 17.79 -8.34
C PRO A 233 -0.96 16.33 -8.60
N THR A 234 -1.05 15.89 -9.86
CA THR A 234 -0.67 14.54 -10.29
C THR A 234 0.51 14.57 -11.26
N ALA A 235 1.16 13.43 -11.51
CA ALA A 235 2.17 13.36 -12.57
C ALA A 235 1.60 13.89 -13.91
N PRO A 236 2.38 14.66 -14.69
CA PRO A 236 1.95 15.10 -16.01
C PRO A 236 1.78 13.89 -16.93
N ASP A 237 0.85 13.98 -17.88
CA ASP A 237 0.62 12.90 -18.86
C ASP A 237 1.87 12.66 -19.71
N GLU A 238 2.40 11.44 -19.66
CA GLU A 238 3.54 11.05 -20.49
C GLU A 238 3.24 11.21 -21.98
N ALA A 239 1.99 10.98 -22.40
CA ALA A 239 1.55 11.16 -23.79
C ALA A 239 1.18 12.63 -24.13
N GLY A 240 1.28 13.55 -23.17
CA GLY A 240 0.89 14.94 -23.35
C GLY A 240 1.78 15.70 -24.33
N LEU A 241 3.09 15.48 -24.25
CA LEU A 241 4.08 16.05 -25.19
C LEU A 241 4.69 14.97 -26.07
N TYR A 242 4.84 15.27 -27.36
CA TYR A 242 5.51 14.38 -28.32
C TYR A 242 6.35 15.17 -29.34
N SER A 243 7.45 14.56 -29.77
CA SER A 243 8.34 15.14 -30.78
C SER A 243 7.65 15.07 -32.15
N ALA A 244 7.51 16.22 -32.80
CA ALA A 244 6.96 16.34 -34.14
C ALA A 244 8.08 16.29 -35.21
N ALA A 245 9.22 16.92 -34.95
CA ALA A 245 10.35 16.94 -35.85
C ALA A 245 11.65 17.29 -35.12
N PHE A 246 12.78 16.76 -35.61
CA PHE A 246 14.11 17.20 -35.23
C PHE A 246 14.97 17.43 -36.48
N ALA A 247 15.56 18.62 -36.60
CA ALA A 247 16.32 19.01 -37.78
C ALA A 247 17.49 19.94 -37.44
N PHE A 248 18.45 20.06 -38.37
CA PHE A 248 19.50 21.08 -38.31
C PHE A 248 19.27 22.08 -39.45
N ARG A 249 19.03 23.35 -39.11
CA ARG A 249 18.75 24.44 -40.06
C ARG A 249 19.39 25.72 -39.55
N ASP A 250 19.94 26.51 -40.47
CA ASP A 250 20.54 27.82 -40.15
C ASP A 250 21.60 27.78 -39.04
N GLY A 251 22.39 26.69 -39.01
CA GLY A 251 23.44 26.48 -38.00
C GLY A 251 22.92 26.08 -36.61
N LYS A 252 21.63 25.79 -36.46
CA LYS A 252 20.99 25.44 -35.19
C LYS A 252 20.28 24.09 -35.28
N PHE A 253 20.27 23.38 -34.16
CA PHE A 253 19.39 22.25 -33.93
C PHE A 253 18.00 22.78 -33.55
N VAL A 254 16.97 22.26 -34.20
CA VAL A 254 15.57 22.65 -33.98
C VAL A 254 14.76 21.41 -33.65
N LEU A 255 14.25 21.35 -32.43
CA LEU A 255 13.28 20.34 -31.98
C LEU A 255 11.88 20.97 -31.96
N SER A 256 10.96 20.40 -32.72
CA SER A 256 9.54 20.76 -32.69
C SER A 256 8.79 19.78 -31.79
N VAL A 257 8.08 20.28 -30.78
CA VAL A 257 7.30 19.48 -29.83
C VAL A 257 5.85 19.93 -29.88
N ASN A 258 4.92 18.98 -29.99
CA ASN A 258 3.51 19.27 -29.90
C ASN A 258 2.98 18.91 -28.50
N ASP A 259 1.98 19.66 -28.06
CA ASP A 259 1.33 19.50 -26.77
C ASP A 259 -0.16 19.26 -26.96
N ARG A 260 -0.60 18.05 -26.64
CA ARG A 260 -1.99 17.62 -26.79
C ARG A 260 -2.93 18.34 -25.82
N TRP A 261 -2.41 18.77 -24.67
CA TRP A 261 -3.20 19.20 -23.52
C TRP A 261 -2.95 20.66 -23.14
N ALA A 262 -2.32 21.44 -24.00
CA ALA A 262 -1.96 22.83 -23.72
C ALA A 262 -3.14 23.67 -23.18
N SER A 263 -4.37 23.43 -23.64
CA SER A 263 -5.56 24.14 -23.16
C SER A 263 -5.92 23.83 -21.70
N GLU A 264 -5.71 22.59 -21.26
CA GLU A 264 -5.97 22.17 -19.88
C GLU A 264 -4.91 22.73 -18.91
N TYR A 265 -3.72 23.03 -19.43
CA TYR A 265 -2.61 23.65 -18.69
C TYR A 265 -2.56 25.18 -18.84
N ALA A 266 -3.67 25.82 -19.22
CA ALA A 266 -3.71 27.26 -19.43
C ALA A 266 -3.24 28.03 -18.17
N GLY A 267 -2.24 28.90 -18.34
CA GLY A 267 -1.63 29.67 -17.25
C GLY A 267 -0.44 28.99 -16.56
N GLU A 268 -0.16 27.73 -16.88
CA GLU A 268 1.04 27.02 -16.41
C GLU A 268 2.22 27.14 -17.37
N LYS A 269 3.40 26.73 -16.91
CA LYS A 269 4.60 26.68 -17.74
C LYS A 269 5.02 25.23 -17.99
N VAL A 270 5.74 24.99 -19.07
CA VAL A 270 6.41 23.73 -19.36
C VAL A 270 7.90 23.96 -19.40
N ALA A 271 8.66 23.11 -18.71
CA ALA A 271 10.10 23.04 -18.84
C ALA A 271 10.47 21.81 -19.67
N ILE A 272 11.12 22.03 -20.82
CA ILE A 272 11.58 20.97 -21.71
C ILE A 272 13.10 20.94 -21.65
N LYS A 273 13.64 19.80 -21.23
CA LYS A 273 15.09 19.57 -21.18
C LYS A 273 15.51 18.77 -22.39
N VAL A 274 16.52 19.25 -23.10
CA VAL A 274 17.15 18.58 -24.24
C VAL A 274 18.61 18.29 -23.92
N GLU A 275 19.07 17.12 -24.30
CA GLU A 275 20.47 16.70 -24.29
C GLU A 275 20.85 16.31 -25.72
N LEU A 276 21.77 17.06 -26.31
CA LEU A 276 22.24 16.78 -27.67
C LEU A 276 23.24 15.63 -27.63
N MET A 277 22.95 14.58 -28.38
CA MET A 277 23.80 13.39 -28.46
C MET A 277 24.39 13.28 -29.86
N LYS A 278 25.69 12.94 -29.93
CA LYS A 278 26.35 12.56 -31.17
C LYS A 278 26.55 11.05 -31.22
N ASP A 279 26.07 10.44 -32.29
CA ASP A 279 26.26 9.02 -32.59
C ASP A 279 27.69 8.75 -33.03
N GLY A 280 28.47 8.12 -32.15
CA GLY A 280 29.88 7.85 -32.40
C GLY A 280 30.12 6.65 -33.31
N PHE A 281 31.39 6.43 -33.63
CA PHE A 281 31.83 5.25 -34.37
C PHE A 281 31.99 4.06 -33.40
N LEU A 282 31.51 2.88 -33.83
CA LEU A 282 31.50 1.59 -33.11
C LEU A 282 30.48 1.46 -31.96
N PHE A 283 30.48 2.29 -30.91
CA PHE A 283 29.49 2.19 -29.80
C PHE A 283 29.47 3.36 -28.80
N PHE A 284 30.28 4.41 -29.01
CA PHE A 284 30.37 5.52 -28.07
C PHE A 284 29.45 6.68 -28.46
N ASN A 285 28.26 6.74 -27.88
CA ASN A 285 27.45 7.95 -27.96
C ASN A 285 28.01 8.99 -26.99
N SER A 286 28.29 10.20 -27.49
CA SER A 286 28.80 11.29 -26.66
C SER A 286 27.74 12.36 -26.44
N SER A 287 27.59 12.80 -25.19
CA SER A 287 26.80 13.99 -24.88
C SER A 287 27.55 15.22 -25.38
N GLN A 288 26.86 16.17 -25.99
CA GLN A 288 27.41 17.46 -26.41
C GLN A 288 26.94 18.60 -25.50
N GLY A 289 26.16 18.25 -24.46
CA GLY A 289 25.62 19.17 -23.48
C GLY A 289 24.10 19.15 -23.43
N GLU A 290 23.56 19.85 -22.45
CA GLU A 290 22.13 19.93 -22.19
C GLU A 290 21.65 21.37 -22.04
N LYS A 291 20.36 21.60 -22.29
CA LYS A 291 19.70 22.89 -22.10
C LYS A 291 18.25 22.67 -21.67
N GLU A 292 17.79 23.43 -20.68
CA GLU A 292 16.38 23.46 -20.28
C GLU A 292 15.74 24.74 -20.82
N PHE A 293 14.60 24.59 -21.49
CA PHE A 293 13.79 25.68 -21.99
C PHE A 293 12.52 25.76 -21.16
N THR A 294 12.06 26.97 -20.83
CA THR A 294 10.78 27.17 -20.15
C THR A 294 9.86 27.99 -21.03
N PHE A 295 8.67 27.48 -21.28
CA PHE A 295 7.64 28.13 -22.10
C PHE A 295 6.33 28.24 -21.31
N ASP A 296 5.46 29.17 -21.69
CA ASP A 296 4.06 29.13 -21.28
C ASP A 296 3.34 27.98 -22.02
N ALA A 297 2.25 27.45 -21.45
CA ALA A 297 1.50 26.38 -22.08
C ALA A 297 0.99 26.78 -23.49
N ALA A 298 1.35 26.02 -24.52
CA ALA A 298 1.05 26.28 -25.93
C ALA A 298 0.97 24.95 -26.69
N GLY A 299 0.13 24.88 -27.74
CA GLY A 299 -0.08 23.63 -28.49
C GLY A 299 1.14 23.13 -29.27
N ASN A 300 2.15 23.98 -29.46
CA ASN A 300 3.41 23.63 -30.09
C ASN A 300 4.56 24.46 -29.50
N TYR A 301 5.76 23.89 -29.54
CA TYR A 301 7.01 24.49 -29.10
C TYR A 301 8.09 24.27 -30.14
N GLU A 302 8.87 25.32 -30.40
CA GLU A 302 10.06 25.24 -31.23
C GLU A 302 11.30 25.57 -30.40
N LEU A 303 12.16 24.56 -30.21
CA LEU A 303 13.36 24.66 -29.42
C LEU A 303 14.56 24.75 -30.35
N ALA A 304 15.03 25.98 -30.60
CA ALA A 304 16.22 26.24 -31.40
C ALA A 304 17.45 26.47 -30.51
N PHE A 305 18.54 25.73 -30.76
CA PHE A 305 19.81 25.89 -30.03
C PHE A 305 21.02 25.58 -30.91
N ALA A 306 22.11 26.30 -30.67
CA ALA A 306 23.43 25.93 -31.16
C ALA A 306 24.16 25.08 -30.10
N GLU A 307 25.20 24.35 -30.51
CA GLU A 307 26.04 23.58 -29.58
C GLU A 307 26.66 24.46 -28.49
N GLY A 308 27.04 25.69 -28.83
CA GLY A 308 27.58 26.67 -27.88
C GLY A 308 26.58 27.15 -26.83
N ASP A 309 25.27 26.93 -27.03
CA ASP A 309 24.24 27.28 -26.04
C ASP A 309 24.07 26.21 -24.95
N LEU A 310 24.70 25.04 -25.13
CA LEU A 310 24.51 23.88 -24.26
C LEU A 310 25.45 23.94 -23.06
N GLN A 311 24.93 23.56 -21.89
CA GLN A 311 25.73 23.34 -20.70
C GLN A 311 26.45 22.00 -20.81
N LYS A 312 27.78 22.02 -20.74
CA LYS A 312 28.60 20.81 -20.83
C LYS A 312 28.36 19.93 -19.60
N THR A 313 27.98 18.68 -19.83
CA THR A 313 27.81 17.67 -18.78
C THR A 313 29.14 16.97 -18.48
N ALA A 314 29.19 16.17 -17.42
CA ALA A 314 30.35 15.32 -17.15
C ALA A 314 30.65 14.30 -18.27
N ALA A 315 29.66 14.00 -19.11
CA ALA A 315 29.77 13.12 -20.27
C ALA A 315 30.13 13.87 -21.58
N TYR A 316 30.47 15.17 -21.48
CA TYR A 316 30.87 15.97 -22.63
C TYR A 316 32.16 15.44 -23.24
N VAL A 317 32.13 15.22 -24.55
CA VAL A 317 33.32 14.92 -25.36
C VAL A 317 33.41 15.97 -26.44
N ASP A 318 34.56 16.64 -26.54
CA ASP A 318 34.83 17.58 -27.62
C ASP A 318 34.99 16.81 -28.93
N THR A 319 34.03 16.99 -29.83
CA THR A 319 34.04 16.35 -31.16
C THR A 319 34.20 17.37 -32.29
N SER A 320 34.72 18.56 -31.99
CA SER A 320 34.94 19.64 -32.96
C SER A 320 35.80 19.22 -34.17
N SER A 321 36.63 18.19 -34.02
CA SER A 321 37.46 17.63 -35.11
C SER A 321 36.71 16.70 -36.07
N ASP A 322 35.49 16.25 -35.73
CA ASP A 322 34.74 15.30 -36.55
C ASP A 322 33.78 16.02 -37.51
N MET A 323 34.28 16.22 -38.74
CA MET A 323 33.61 16.93 -39.85
C MET A 323 32.43 16.17 -40.50
N ARG A 324 31.93 15.08 -39.90
CA ARG A 324 30.88 14.23 -40.50
C ARG A 324 29.48 14.84 -40.54
N GLY A 325 29.34 16.11 -40.17
CA GLY A 325 28.12 16.90 -40.33
C GLY A 325 26.99 16.53 -39.35
N PRO A 326 25.81 17.17 -39.48
CA PRO A 326 24.72 17.08 -38.51
C PRO A 326 23.98 15.73 -38.49
N LYS A 327 24.25 14.84 -39.45
CA LYS A 327 23.49 13.58 -39.63
C LYS A 327 23.63 12.56 -38.50
N LYS A 328 24.64 12.73 -37.65
CA LYS A 328 24.91 11.84 -36.50
C LYS A 328 24.25 12.32 -35.22
N PHE A 329 23.56 13.45 -35.24
CA PHE A 329 22.97 14.00 -34.04
C PHE A 329 21.55 13.49 -33.85
N TYR A 330 21.21 13.22 -32.59
CA TYR A 330 19.87 13.01 -32.09
C TYR A 330 19.75 13.71 -30.73
N VAL A 331 18.52 13.91 -30.26
CA VAL A 331 18.30 14.55 -28.96
C VAL A 331 17.64 13.55 -28.02
N LYS A 332 18.21 13.42 -26.82
CA LYS A 332 17.46 12.89 -25.68
C LYS A 332 16.68 14.02 -25.05
N TRP A 333 15.42 13.81 -24.74
CA TRP A 333 14.61 14.87 -24.16
C TRP A 333 13.59 14.36 -23.17
N GLY A 334 13.08 15.29 -22.39
CA GLY A 334 11.97 15.07 -21.48
C GLY A 334 11.42 16.42 -21.03
N PHE A 335 10.38 16.38 -20.23
CA PHE A 335 9.71 17.60 -19.80
C PHE A 335 9.15 17.46 -18.38
N ARG A 336 8.84 18.60 -17.79
CA ARG A 336 8.03 18.71 -16.58
C ARG A 336 7.09 19.90 -16.72
N ARG A 337 5.93 19.83 -16.09
CA ARG A 337 5.01 20.96 -15.97
C ARG A 337 5.32 21.72 -14.69
N LEU A 338 5.22 23.04 -14.75
CA LEU A 338 5.47 23.94 -13.63
C LEU A 338 4.16 24.68 -13.33
N GLY A 339 3.44 24.22 -12.32
CA GLY A 339 2.13 24.76 -11.98
C GLY A 339 1.44 24.05 -10.82
N SER A 340 0.11 24.17 -10.77
CA SER A 340 -0.77 23.62 -9.73
C SER A 340 -1.53 22.37 -10.17
N VAL A 341 -1.61 22.10 -11.47
CA VAL A 341 -2.29 20.94 -12.04
C VAL A 341 -1.43 19.70 -11.91
N SER A 342 -0.14 19.82 -12.26
CA SER A 342 0.77 18.69 -12.28
C SER A 342 1.84 18.80 -11.22
N THR A 343 2.33 17.65 -10.77
CA THR A 343 3.57 17.58 -10.02
C THR A 343 4.70 18.05 -10.94
N ASN A 344 5.74 18.64 -10.36
CA ASN A 344 6.96 19.03 -11.08
C ASN A 344 7.83 17.82 -11.45
N GLU A 345 7.23 16.64 -11.59
CA GLU A 345 7.88 15.39 -11.95
C GLU A 345 8.38 15.43 -13.39
N TYR A 346 9.59 14.90 -13.60
CA TYR A 346 10.24 14.88 -14.90
C TYR A 346 9.88 13.61 -15.67
N VAL A 347 9.26 13.79 -16.83
CA VAL A 347 8.91 12.72 -17.77
C VAL A 347 10.01 12.59 -18.82
N ASN A 348 10.67 11.44 -18.85
CA ASN A 348 11.66 11.13 -19.88
C ASN A 348 10.98 10.64 -21.16
N LYS A 349 11.22 11.32 -22.29
CA LYS A 349 10.64 10.98 -23.60
C LYS A 349 11.57 10.15 -24.48
N GLY A 350 12.75 9.79 -23.98
CA GLY A 350 13.74 9.03 -24.73
C GLY A 350 14.45 9.88 -25.77
N SER A 351 14.75 9.26 -26.92
CA SER A 351 15.52 9.88 -28.00
C SER A 351 14.64 10.18 -29.20
N THR A 352 14.95 11.26 -29.92
CA THR A 352 14.44 11.49 -31.27
C THR A 352 15.11 10.56 -32.28
N ASP A 353 14.55 10.51 -33.49
CA ASP A 353 15.28 10.01 -34.64
C ASP A 353 16.54 10.85 -34.91
N LYS A 354 17.52 10.22 -35.56
CA LYS A 354 18.73 10.90 -36.05
C LYS A 354 18.38 11.79 -37.24
N ILE A 355 19.13 12.87 -37.41
CA ILE A 355 18.95 13.76 -38.58
C ILE A 355 19.33 13.00 -39.86
N THR A 356 18.36 12.74 -40.74
CA THR A 356 18.61 11.92 -41.94
C THR A 356 19.10 12.70 -43.16
N LYS A 357 18.90 14.02 -43.21
CA LYS A 357 19.16 14.83 -44.41
C LYS A 357 20.03 16.03 -44.13
#